data_AF-A0A0W1DG53-F1
#
_entry.id   AF-A0A0W1DG53-F1
#
_cell.length_a   1.000
_cell.length_b   1.000
_cell.length_c   1.000
_cell.angle_alpha   90.00
_cell.angle_beta   90.00
_cell.angle_gamma   90.00
#
_symmetry.space_group_name_H-M   'P 1'
#
loop_
_entity.id
_entity.type
_entity.pdbx_description
1 polymer ?
#
loop_
_entity_poly.entity_id
_entity_poly.type
_entity_poly.pdbx_seq_one_letter_code
_entity_poly.pdbx_strand_id
1 'polypeptide(L)'
;MNLKTQLTRFAAFALAPVAVAGLAVGAPAIAQSSSSALASVQSHLKSTNSMTANFVQTDRNGQRLSGQLTLKRPGKIRFQYQKGVPLLIVGDGSSLTMIDYEVKQVQRWPVKNSPLGALLDPDRDLSKYAKIMPTGNDDVLSVEVKDPKRPEYGTITMVFVRDRAAPGGLRLRGWVALDSQNNRTRIDLSNQKFNVVVADSAFKWTDPRPKQRGRAG
;
A
#
# COMPACT_ATOMS: atom_id res chain seq x y z
N MET A 1 -6.53 -88.82 31.04
CA MET A 1 -6.41 -88.79 29.57
C MET A 1 -5.29 -87.81 29.22
N ASN A 2 -4.16 -88.37 28.77
CA ASN A 2 -2.98 -87.83 28.07
C ASN A 2 -2.23 -86.58 28.63
N LEU A 3 -0.90 -86.48 28.88
CA LEU A 3 0.35 -87.24 28.66
C LEU A 3 1.36 -86.42 27.81
N LYS A 4 2.58 -86.25 28.36
CA LYS A 4 3.89 -85.97 27.69
C LYS A 4 4.14 -84.58 27.08
N THR A 5 5.34 -84.01 26.88
CA THR A 5 6.75 -84.09 27.34
C THR A 5 7.53 -83.02 26.50
N GLN A 6 8.77 -82.68 26.90
CA GLN A 6 9.92 -82.16 26.10
C GLN A 6 10.00 -80.61 26.00
N LEU A 7 11.04 -79.91 26.49
CA LEU A 7 12.50 -79.86 26.23
C LEU A 7 12.92 -78.87 25.11
N THR A 8 13.90 -78.02 25.49
CA THR A 8 15.00 -77.42 24.70
C THR A 8 14.82 -76.21 23.75
N ARG A 9 15.61 -75.16 24.08
CA ARG A 9 16.61 -74.41 23.27
C ARG A 9 16.20 -73.34 22.24
N PHE A 10 16.76 -72.15 22.50
CA PHE A 10 17.32 -71.09 21.64
C PHE A 10 16.71 -70.80 20.25
N ALA A 11 16.28 -69.55 20.06
CA ALA A 11 16.51 -68.80 18.82
C ALA A 11 16.51 -67.28 19.11
N ALA A 12 17.62 -66.62 18.79
CA ALA A 12 17.72 -65.18 18.71
C ALA A 12 16.86 -64.67 17.55
N PHE A 13 16.11 -63.59 17.75
CA PHE A 13 15.44 -62.85 16.68
C PHE A 13 15.92 -61.40 16.62
N ALA A 14 16.12 -60.99 15.38
CA ALA A 14 16.85 -59.83 14.91
C ALA A 14 16.22 -58.48 15.26
N LEU A 15 17.07 -57.45 15.21
CA LEU A 15 16.71 -56.03 15.13
C LEU A 15 15.66 -55.77 14.04
N ALA A 16 14.70 -54.91 14.36
CA ALA A 16 14.07 -54.02 13.38
C ALA A 16 13.93 -52.61 14.00
N PRO A 17 14.50 -51.55 13.39
CA PRO A 17 14.25 -50.18 13.81
C PRO A 17 12.84 -49.77 13.38
N VAL A 18 12.00 -49.41 14.34
CA VAL A 18 10.70 -48.76 14.07
C VAL A 18 11.00 -47.38 13.49
N ALA A 19 10.83 -47.24 12.17
CA ALA A 19 10.88 -45.95 11.51
C ALA A 19 9.75 -45.07 12.04
N VAL A 20 10.13 -43.99 12.73
CA VAL A 20 9.25 -42.90 13.13
C VAL A 20 8.80 -42.19 11.86
N ALA A 21 7.59 -42.48 11.39
CA ALA A 21 6.95 -41.70 10.34
C ALA A 21 6.62 -40.31 10.91
N GLY A 22 7.46 -39.34 10.58
CA GLY A 22 7.25 -37.94 10.93
C GLY A 22 5.94 -37.43 10.32
N LEU A 23 5.04 -36.98 11.18
CA LEU A 23 3.92 -36.12 10.77
C LEU A 23 4.52 -34.82 10.25
N ALA A 24 4.62 -34.68 8.94
CA ALA A 24 4.90 -33.42 8.29
C ALA A 24 3.74 -32.47 8.58
N VAL A 25 3.93 -31.58 9.55
CA VAL A 25 3.01 -30.49 9.86
C VAL A 25 3.02 -29.56 8.65
N GLY A 26 2.01 -29.67 7.78
CA GLY A 26 1.82 -28.76 6.67
C GLY A 26 1.68 -27.33 7.18
N ALA A 27 2.62 -26.46 6.85
CA ALA A 27 2.46 -25.02 7.06
C ALA A 27 1.20 -24.55 6.30
N PRO A 28 0.41 -23.61 6.85
CA PRO A 28 -0.89 -23.27 6.28
C PRO A 28 -0.70 -22.56 4.94
N ALA A 29 -1.31 -23.09 3.87
CA ALA A 29 -1.32 -22.51 2.52
C ALA A 29 -1.76 -21.03 2.47
N ILE A 30 -2.49 -20.56 3.48
CA ILE A 30 -2.95 -19.16 3.64
C ILE A 30 -1.78 -18.18 3.82
N ALA A 31 -0.69 -18.60 4.47
CA ALA A 31 0.48 -17.75 4.69
C ALA A 31 1.29 -17.50 3.41
N GLN A 32 1.36 -18.52 2.53
CA GLN A 32 2.10 -18.46 1.26
C GLN A 32 1.37 -17.61 0.20
N SER A 33 0.04 -17.67 0.18
CA SER A 33 -0.77 -16.81 -0.70
C SER A 33 -0.67 -15.34 -0.31
N SER A 34 -0.65 -15.04 0.99
CA SER A 34 -0.57 -13.68 1.50
C SER A 34 0.79 -13.02 1.21
N SER A 35 1.89 -13.74 1.36
CA SER A 35 3.23 -13.22 1.04
C SER A 35 3.39 -12.94 -0.46
N SER A 36 2.84 -13.81 -1.32
CA SER A 36 2.89 -13.63 -2.78
C SER A 36 2.10 -12.41 -3.28
N ALA A 37 0.94 -12.12 -2.67
CA ALA A 37 0.12 -10.97 -3.02
C ALA A 37 0.74 -9.65 -2.54
N LEU A 38 1.32 -9.60 -1.34
CA LEU A 38 2.09 -8.43 -0.88
C LEU A 38 3.32 -8.18 -1.77
N ALA A 39 4.01 -9.23 -2.21
CA ALA A 39 5.12 -9.12 -3.14
C ALA A 39 4.69 -8.51 -4.49
N SER A 40 3.51 -8.89 -4.99
CA SER A 40 2.93 -8.32 -6.22
C SER A 40 2.61 -6.83 -6.05
N VAL A 41 2.06 -6.43 -4.90
CA VAL A 41 1.82 -5.00 -4.59
C VAL A 41 3.13 -4.23 -4.48
N GLN A 42 4.13 -4.77 -3.78
CA GLN A 42 5.46 -4.15 -3.72
C GLN A 42 6.05 -3.99 -5.12
N SER A 43 5.93 -5.02 -5.96
CA SER A 43 6.40 -5.02 -7.34
C SER A 43 5.69 -3.95 -8.16
N HIS A 44 4.36 -3.84 -8.09
CA HIS A 44 3.58 -2.79 -8.74
C HIS A 44 4.04 -1.39 -8.34
N LEU A 45 4.17 -1.15 -7.03
CA LEU A 45 4.68 0.12 -6.53
C LEU A 45 6.08 0.33 -7.12
N LYS A 46 7.06 -0.54 -6.83
CA LYS A 46 8.46 -0.44 -7.30
C LYS A 46 8.62 -0.18 -8.81
N SER A 47 7.81 -0.82 -9.64
CA SER A 47 7.88 -0.70 -11.11
C SER A 47 7.13 0.50 -11.69
N THR A 48 6.37 1.24 -10.87
CA THR A 48 5.70 2.48 -11.28
C THR A 48 6.60 3.70 -10.99
N ASN A 49 7.45 4.04 -11.96
CA ASN A 49 8.38 5.18 -11.85
C ASN A 49 7.67 6.53 -12.01
N SER A 50 6.65 6.58 -12.87
CA SER A 50 5.77 7.73 -13.03
C SER A 50 4.36 7.26 -13.38
N MET A 51 3.37 8.10 -13.09
CA MET A 51 1.99 7.82 -13.43
C MET A 51 1.21 9.13 -13.57
N THR A 52 0.32 9.19 -14.57
CA THR A 52 -0.77 10.17 -14.59
C THR A 52 -2.10 9.44 -14.51
N ALA A 53 -3.07 9.99 -13.78
CA ALA A 53 -4.42 9.43 -13.69
C ALA A 53 -5.44 10.53 -13.47
N ASN A 54 -6.70 10.27 -13.84
CA ASN A 54 -7.81 11.04 -13.30
C ASN A 54 -8.13 10.51 -11.90
N PHE A 55 -8.53 11.38 -10.98
CA PHE A 55 -9.01 10.95 -9.67
C PHE A 55 -10.38 11.54 -9.35
N VAL A 56 -11.13 10.83 -8.51
CA VAL A 56 -12.28 11.35 -7.78
C VAL A 56 -12.03 11.13 -6.30
N GLN A 57 -11.97 12.22 -5.56
CA GLN A 57 -11.95 12.25 -4.11
C GLN A 57 -13.37 12.30 -3.58
N THR A 58 -13.69 11.44 -2.63
CA THR A 58 -14.89 11.52 -1.80
C THR A 58 -14.48 11.75 -0.35
N ASP A 59 -14.96 12.83 0.26
CA ASP A 59 -14.68 13.16 1.66
C ASP A 59 -15.64 12.42 2.63
N ARG A 60 -15.51 12.72 3.93
CA ARG A 60 -16.36 12.14 4.98
C ARG A 60 -17.84 12.52 4.87
N ASN A 61 -18.16 13.64 4.22
CA ASN A 61 -19.50 14.15 4.01
C ASN A 61 -20.10 13.64 2.67
N GLY A 62 -19.35 12.82 1.92
CA GLY A 62 -19.74 12.35 0.60
C GLY A 62 -19.54 13.38 -0.51
N GLN A 63 -18.91 14.53 -0.24
CA GLN A 63 -18.60 15.53 -1.27
C GLN A 63 -17.56 14.97 -2.22
N ARG A 64 -17.80 15.16 -3.52
CA ARG A 64 -16.97 14.59 -4.58
C ARG A 64 -16.24 15.68 -5.34
N LEU A 65 -14.92 15.61 -5.33
CA LEU A 65 -14.05 16.48 -6.12
C LEU A 65 -13.22 15.63 -7.05
N SER A 66 -13.14 16.00 -8.32
CA SER A 66 -12.31 15.34 -9.32
C SER A 66 -11.06 16.15 -9.64
N GLY A 67 -10.14 15.51 -10.35
CA GLY A 67 -8.92 16.16 -10.79
C GLY A 67 -7.97 15.23 -11.51
N GLN A 68 -6.73 15.70 -11.66
CA GLN A 68 -5.63 14.91 -12.21
C GLN A 68 -4.58 14.64 -11.13
N LEU A 69 -4.18 13.38 -11.04
CA LEU A 69 -3.07 12.89 -10.25
C LEU A 69 -1.84 12.75 -11.15
N THR A 70 -0.73 13.35 -10.74
CA THR A 70 0.60 13.10 -11.31
C THR A 70 1.51 12.55 -10.24
N LEU A 71 2.20 11.45 -10.51
CA LEU A 71 3.16 10.82 -9.63
C LEU A 71 4.48 10.63 -10.37
N LYS A 72 5.59 10.89 -9.69
CA LYS A 72 6.94 10.64 -10.19
C LYS A 72 7.85 10.26 -9.04
N ARG A 73 8.66 9.23 -9.23
CA ARG A 73 9.60 8.79 -8.22
C ARG A 73 10.91 9.58 -8.24
N PRO A 74 11.59 9.67 -7.08
CA PRO A 74 11.12 9.25 -5.75
C PRO A 74 10.13 10.26 -5.12
N GLY A 75 9.04 9.76 -4.53
CA GLY A 75 8.18 10.50 -3.60
C GLY A 75 7.41 11.74 -4.11
N LYS A 76 7.52 12.13 -5.38
CA LYS A 76 6.79 13.28 -5.93
C LYS A 76 5.37 12.90 -6.30
N ILE A 77 4.43 13.74 -5.89
CA ILE A 77 3.01 13.58 -6.21
C ILE A 77 2.34 14.93 -6.37
N ARG A 78 1.31 15.02 -7.21
CA ARG A 78 0.49 16.21 -7.39
C ARG A 78 -0.96 15.80 -7.56
N PHE A 79 -1.83 16.36 -6.73
CA PHE A 79 -3.28 16.34 -6.93
C PHE A 79 -3.71 17.72 -7.41
N GLN A 80 -3.99 17.82 -8.71
CA GLN A 80 -4.56 19.01 -9.31
C GLN A 80 -6.07 18.85 -9.35
N TYR A 81 -6.81 19.60 -8.54
CA TYR A 81 -8.26 19.56 -8.56
C TYR A 81 -8.83 20.23 -9.83
N GLN A 82 -10.06 19.87 -10.16
CA GLN A 82 -10.83 20.38 -11.29
C GLN A 82 -10.94 21.90 -11.31
N LYS A 83 -11.26 22.46 -12.49
CA LYS A 83 -11.49 23.90 -12.66
C LYS A 83 -12.56 24.40 -11.67
N GLY A 84 -12.30 25.54 -11.05
CA GLY A 84 -13.17 26.13 -10.02
C GLY A 84 -12.90 25.64 -8.61
N VAL A 85 -11.99 24.67 -8.41
CA VAL A 85 -11.52 24.24 -7.10
C VAL A 85 -10.08 24.71 -6.93
N PRO A 86 -9.84 25.83 -6.23
CA PRO A 86 -8.52 26.47 -6.06
C PRO A 86 -7.64 25.74 -5.02
N LEU A 87 -7.74 24.41 -4.97
CA LEU A 87 -6.96 23.56 -4.08
C LEU A 87 -5.88 22.82 -4.88
N LEU A 88 -4.70 22.68 -4.30
CA LEU A 88 -3.59 21.93 -4.87
C LEU A 88 -2.87 21.18 -3.74
N ILE A 89 -2.57 19.90 -3.95
CA ILE A 89 -1.70 19.14 -3.05
C ILE A 89 -0.47 18.68 -3.83
N VAL A 90 0.73 18.97 -3.31
CA VAL A 90 2.01 18.59 -3.91
C VAL A 90 2.88 17.91 -2.87
N GLY A 91 3.43 16.75 -3.21
CA GLY A 91 4.51 16.10 -2.48
C GLY A 91 5.84 16.22 -3.22
N ASP A 92 6.92 16.46 -2.48
CA ASP A 92 8.29 16.56 -2.99
C ASP A 92 9.19 15.37 -2.58
N GLY A 93 8.59 14.34 -1.98
CA GLY A 93 9.28 13.18 -1.41
C GLY A 93 9.71 13.34 0.05
N SER A 94 9.77 14.58 0.56
CA SER A 94 10.01 14.85 1.99
C SER A 94 8.73 15.28 2.71
N SER A 95 7.93 16.10 2.05
CA SER A 95 6.78 16.80 2.62
C SER A 95 5.61 16.76 1.65
N LEU A 96 4.41 16.76 2.20
CA LEU A 96 3.19 17.10 1.49
C LEU A 96 2.85 18.56 1.81
N THR A 97 2.52 19.31 0.78
CA THR A 97 2.08 20.70 0.86
C THR A 97 0.69 20.80 0.26
N MET A 98 -0.27 21.26 1.06
CA MET A 98 -1.61 21.64 0.60
C MET A 98 -1.66 23.16 0.47
N ILE A 99 -2.12 23.62 -0.69
CA ILE A 99 -2.22 25.02 -1.06
C ILE A 99 -3.67 25.31 -1.41
N ASP A 100 -4.27 26.21 -0.64
CA ASP A 100 -5.57 26.79 -0.93
C ASP A 100 -5.33 28.21 -1.47
N TYR A 101 -5.57 28.38 -2.77
CA TYR A 101 -5.39 29.66 -3.46
C TYR A 101 -6.52 30.65 -3.19
N GLU A 102 -7.71 30.19 -2.77
CA GLU A 102 -8.86 31.07 -2.48
C GLU A 102 -8.53 31.93 -1.26
N VAL A 103 -8.10 31.28 -0.18
CA VAL A 103 -7.79 31.93 1.09
C VAL A 103 -6.29 32.17 1.29
N LYS A 104 -5.48 31.90 0.27
CA LYS A 104 -4.02 32.06 0.26
C LYS A 104 -3.34 31.32 1.42
N GLN A 105 -3.81 30.13 1.74
CA GLN A 105 -3.26 29.30 2.81
C GLN A 105 -2.33 28.23 2.26
N VAL A 106 -1.23 28.00 2.97
CA VAL A 106 -0.27 26.94 2.67
C VAL A 106 -0.03 26.16 3.95
N GLN A 107 -0.31 24.86 3.90
CA GLN A 107 -0.05 23.92 4.98
C GLN A 107 0.95 22.88 4.50
N ARG A 108 1.99 22.63 5.29
CA ARG A 108 3.05 21.69 4.93
C ARG A 108 3.31 20.75 6.09
N TRP A 109 3.37 19.46 5.81
CA TRP A 109 3.68 18.42 6.79
C TRP A 109 4.63 17.37 6.18
N PRO A 110 5.46 16.70 6.99
CA PRO A 110 6.27 15.59 6.52
C PRO A 110 5.40 14.49 5.90
N VAL A 111 5.81 13.94 4.76
CA VAL A 111 5.03 12.90 4.06
C VAL A 111 4.79 11.67 4.95
N LYS A 112 5.79 11.33 5.78
CA LYS A 112 5.75 10.26 6.77
C LYS A 112 4.69 10.44 7.86
N ASN A 113 4.17 11.65 8.06
CA ASN A 113 3.11 11.97 9.02
C ASN A 113 1.70 11.80 8.41
N SER A 114 1.58 11.16 7.24
CA SER A 114 0.31 10.96 6.55
C SER A 114 0.10 9.50 6.15
N PRO A 115 -1.16 9.04 6.04
CA PRO A 115 -1.45 7.70 5.51
C PRO A 115 -0.89 7.49 4.09
N LEU A 116 -0.81 8.57 3.31
CA LEU A 116 -0.31 8.54 1.92
C LEU A 116 1.19 8.18 1.83
N GLY A 117 1.93 8.29 2.92
CA GLY A 117 3.35 7.93 2.96
C GLY A 117 3.62 6.50 2.49
N ALA A 118 2.72 5.56 2.76
CA ALA A 118 2.87 4.16 2.31
C ALA A 118 2.81 4.00 0.77
N LEU A 119 2.14 4.91 0.06
CA LEU A 119 2.09 4.90 -1.41
C LEU A 119 3.37 5.50 -2.02
N LEU A 120 3.97 6.47 -1.31
CA LEU A 120 5.05 7.32 -1.82
C LEU A 120 6.44 6.80 -1.45
N ASP A 121 6.55 5.92 -0.46
CA ASP A 121 7.77 5.24 -0.05
C ASP A 121 7.73 3.74 -0.46
N PRO A 122 8.26 3.38 -1.63
CA PRO A 122 8.26 2.01 -2.12
C PRO A 122 9.34 1.10 -1.54
N ASP A 123 10.26 1.65 -0.76
CA ASP A 123 11.33 0.86 -0.13
C ASP A 123 10.92 0.41 1.27
N ARG A 124 9.85 1.00 1.79
CA ARG A 124 9.19 0.52 2.99
C ARG A 124 8.76 -0.93 2.82
N ASP A 125 9.23 -1.76 3.75
CA ASP A 125 8.89 -3.17 3.83
C ASP A 125 7.42 -3.32 4.26
N LEU A 126 6.53 -3.52 3.28
CA LEU A 126 5.10 -3.68 3.52
C LEU A 126 4.79 -4.90 4.39
N SER A 127 5.65 -5.93 4.46
CA SER A 127 5.36 -7.11 5.31
C SER A 127 5.24 -6.78 6.81
N LYS A 128 5.82 -5.66 7.25
CA LYS A 128 5.80 -5.20 8.66
C LYS A 128 4.58 -4.35 9.02
N TYR A 129 3.92 -3.78 8.02
CA TYR A 129 2.91 -2.73 8.19
C TYR A 129 1.62 -3.00 7.44
N ALA A 130 1.64 -3.94 6.49
CA ALA A 130 0.55 -4.21 5.58
C ALA A 130 -0.12 -5.54 5.91
N LYS A 131 -1.44 -5.55 5.77
CA LYS A 131 -2.29 -6.73 5.89
C LYS A 131 -3.17 -6.84 4.66
N ILE A 132 -3.29 -8.06 4.13
CA ILE A 132 -4.26 -8.35 3.08
C ILE A 132 -5.64 -8.46 3.72
N MET A 133 -6.58 -7.72 3.15
CA MET A 133 -7.97 -7.73 3.55
C MET A 133 -8.74 -8.66 2.61
N PRO A 134 -9.54 -9.61 3.13
CA PRO A 134 -10.38 -10.46 2.31
C PRO A 134 -11.29 -9.62 1.41
N THR A 135 -11.36 -10.02 0.15
CA THR A 135 -12.29 -9.48 -0.83
C THR A 135 -13.23 -10.60 -1.23
N GLY A 136 -14.48 -10.28 -1.58
CA GLY A 136 -15.41 -11.27 -2.15
C GLY A 136 -15.11 -11.62 -3.61
N ASN A 137 -13.94 -11.25 -4.14
CA ASN A 137 -13.57 -11.39 -5.54
C ASN A 137 -12.06 -11.59 -5.67
N ASP A 138 -11.66 -12.73 -6.24
CA ASP A 138 -10.25 -13.15 -6.38
C ASP A 138 -9.41 -12.27 -7.32
N ASP A 139 -10.06 -11.48 -8.18
CA ASP A 139 -9.38 -10.52 -9.06
C ASP A 139 -9.18 -9.15 -8.40
N VAL A 140 -9.71 -8.97 -7.18
CA VAL A 140 -9.55 -7.76 -6.37
C VAL A 140 -8.65 -8.07 -5.18
N LEU A 141 -7.57 -7.32 -5.04
CA LEU A 141 -6.68 -7.40 -3.89
C LEU A 141 -6.81 -6.13 -3.06
N SER A 142 -7.16 -6.27 -1.78
CA SER A 142 -7.23 -5.15 -0.84
C SER A 142 -6.09 -5.24 0.17
N VAL A 143 -5.31 -4.16 0.31
CA VAL A 143 -4.16 -4.10 1.21
C VAL A 143 -4.33 -2.91 2.14
N GLU A 144 -4.48 -3.19 3.43
CA GLU A 144 -4.45 -2.20 4.49
C GLU A 144 -3.02 -2.01 4.96
N VAL A 145 -2.57 -0.76 5.07
CA VAL A 145 -1.27 -0.38 5.63
C VAL A 145 -1.50 0.50 6.85
N LYS A 146 -0.93 0.08 7.98
CA LYS A 146 -0.98 0.76 9.26
C LYS A 146 0.37 0.66 9.94
N ASP A 147 0.90 1.78 10.41
CA ASP A 147 2.14 1.78 11.20
C ASP A 147 1.83 1.58 12.69
N PRO A 148 2.15 0.42 13.29
CA PRO A 148 1.89 0.19 14.71
C PRO A 148 2.79 1.05 15.62
N LYS A 149 3.92 1.57 15.11
CA LYS A 149 4.81 2.48 15.85
C LYS A 149 4.37 3.94 15.74
N ARG A 150 3.44 4.23 14.82
CA ARG A 150 2.93 5.56 14.52
C ARG A 150 1.41 5.51 14.22
N PRO A 151 0.59 4.99 15.14
CA PRO A 151 -0.86 4.89 14.93
C PRO A 151 -1.52 6.26 14.71
N GLU A 152 -0.89 7.34 15.20
CA GLU A 152 -1.34 8.73 15.03
C GLU A 152 -1.27 9.25 13.58
N TYR A 153 -0.65 8.51 12.65
CA TYR A 153 -0.67 8.86 11.24
C TYR A 153 -1.79 8.17 10.46
N GLY A 154 -2.58 7.33 11.14
CA GLY A 154 -3.76 6.70 10.56
C GLY A 154 -3.47 5.47 9.70
N THR A 155 -4.41 5.16 8.82
CA THR A 155 -4.42 3.92 8.02
C THR A 155 -4.73 4.25 6.56
N ILE A 156 -4.11 3.51 5.62
CA ILE A 156 -4.48 3.54 4.20
C ILE A 156 -4.85 2.14 3.72
N THR A 157 -6.00 2.01 3.08
CA THR A 157 -6.44 0.77 2.44
C THR A 157 -6.42 0.96 0.93
N MET A 158 -5.48 0.32 0.25
CA MET A 158 -5.33 0.35 -1.19
C MET A 158 -6.09 -0.82 -1.81
N VAL A 159 -6.78 -0.55 -2.92
CA VAL A 159 -7.50 -1.59 -3.67
C VAL A 159 -6.90 -1.73 -5.05
N PHE A 160 -6.39 -2.91 -5.34
CA PHE A 160 -5.82 -3.30 -6.62
C PHE A 160 -6.76 -4.24 -7.36
N VAL A 161 -6.67 -4.22 -8.68
CA VAL A 161 -7.29 -5.22 -9.56
C VAL A 161 -6.21 -5.86 -10.42
N ARG A 162 -6.38 -7.13 -10.78
CA ARG A 162 -5.45 -7.81 -11.69
C ARG A 162 -5.48 -7.14 -13.07
N ASP A 163 -4.30 -6.83 -13.58
CA ASP A 163 -4.11 -6.23 -14.89
C ASP A 163 -2.71 -6.54 -15.41
N ARG A 164 -2.61 -7.44 -16.38
CA ARG A 164 -1.32 -7.86 -16.97
C ARG A 164 -0.59 -6.73 -17.69
N ALA A 165 -1.29 -5.69 -18.12
CA ALA A 165 -0.68 -4.54 -18.80
C ALA A 165 -0.13 -3.49 -17.82
N ALA A 166 -0.52 -3.56 -16.54
CA ALA A 166 -0.02 -2.65 -15.52
C ALA A 166 1.28 -3.18 -14.86
N PRO A 167 2.14 -2.28 -14.35
CA PRO A 167 3.37 -2.67 -13.66
C PRO A 167 3.09 -3.66 -12.52
N GLY A 168 3.86 -4.74 -12.42
CA GLY A 168 3.66 -5.78 -11.41
C GLY A 168 2.36 -6.60 -11.55
N GLY A 169 1.66 -6.53 -12.69
CA GLY A 169 0.45 -7.32 -12.95
C GLY A 169 -0.80 -6.85 -12.19
N LEU A 170 -0.73 -5.67 -11.57
CA LEU A 170 -1.80 -5.09 -10.78
C LEU A 170 -2.02 -3.63 -11.20
N ARG A 171 -3.27 -3.17 -11.13
CA ARG A 171 -3.64 -1.77 -11.29
C ARG A 171 -4.26 -1.26 -10.00
N LEU A 172 -3.73 -0.17 -9.45
CA LEU A 172 -4.31 0.49 -8.29
C LEU A 172 -5.64 1.15 -8.69
N ARG A 173 -6.78 0.61 -8.24
CA ARG A 173 -8.10 1.22 -8.47
C ARG A 173 -8.28 2.49 -7.65
N GLY A 174 -7.67 2.55 -6.49
CA GLY A 174 -7.82 3.67 -5.57
C GLY A 174 -7.47 3.27 -4.14
N TRP A 175 -7.70 4.18 -3.20
CA TRP A 175 -7.45 3.93 -1.79
C TRP A 175 -8.45 4.68 -0.90
N VAL A 176 -8.54 4.23 0.35
CA VAL A 176 -9.23 4.93 1.44
C VAL A 176 -8.18 5.26 2.48
N ALA A 177 -8.07 6.54 2.84
CA ALA A 177 -7.24 7.01 3.93
C ALA A 177 -8.12 7.39 5.13
N LEU A 178 -7.68 7.00 6.32
CA LEU A 178 -8.20 7.43 7.61
C LEU A 178 -7.05 8.11 8.34
N ASP A 179 -7.18 9.39 8.72
CA ASP A 179 -6.16 10.09 9.51
C ASP A 179 -6.35 9.86 11.03
N SER A 180 -5.50 10.47 11.87
CA SER A 180 -5.62 10.39 13.35
C SER A 180 -6.91 10.97 13.91
N GLN A 181 -7.55 11.87 13.16
CA GLN A 181 -8.80 12.50 13.54
C GLN A 181 -10.00 11.70 13.02
N ASN A 182 -9.76 10.50 12.47
CA ASN A 182 -10.75 9.63 11.86
C ASN A 182 -11.45 10.26 10.65
N ASN A 183 -10.82 11.24 10.00
CA ASN A 183 -11.32 11.78 8.74
C ASN A 183 -11.06 10.77 7.63
N ARG A 184 -12.16 10.33 7.01
CA ARG A 184 -12.12 9.40 5.89
C ARG A 184 -12.06 10.15 4.57
N THR A 185 -11.06 9.82 3.76
CA THR A 185 -10.93 10.28 2.37
C THR A 185 -10.80 9.07 1.46
N ARG A 186 -11.67 8.97 0.46
CA ARG A 186 -11.58 7.94 -0.58
C ARG A 186 -11.09 8.57 -1.87
N ILE A 187 -10.11 7.96 -2.52
CA ILE A 187 -9.65 8.31 -3.86
C ILE A 187 -9.93 7.14 -4.79
N ASP A 188 -10.65 7.40 -5.87
CA ASP A 188 -10.84 6.47 -6.99
C ASP A 188 -10.06 6.96 -8.21
N LEU A 189 -9.29 6.08 -8.86
CA LEU A 189 -8.45 6.40 -10.01
C LEU A 189 -9.02 5.84 -11.30
N SER A 190 -8.83 6.58 -12.39
CA SER A 190 -9.17 6.14 -13.75
C SER A 190 -8.16 6.68 -14.76
N ASN A 191 -8.20 6.15 -15.99
CA ASN A 191 -7.34 6.61 -17.10
C ASN A 191 -5.85 6.67 -16.74
N GLN A 192 -5.38 5.66 -16.01
CA GLN A 192 -3.99 5.56 -15.56
C GLN A 192 -3.07 5.34 -16.76
N LYS A 193 -2.01 6.14 -16.84
CA LYS A 193 -0.91 5.96 -17.77
C LYS A 193 0.37 5.81 -16.97
N PHE A 194 1.00 4.65 -17.07
CA PHE A 194 2.19 4.31 -16.31
C PHE A 194 3.46 4.62 -17.09
N ASN A 195 4.52 4.97 -16.36
CA ASN A 195 5.88 5.16 -16.88
C ASN A 195 5.97 6.13 -18.07
N VAL A 196 5.09 7.12 -18.10
CA VAL A 196 5.10 8.24 -19.06
C VAL A 196 6.10 9.30 -18.65
N VAL A 197 6.58 10.10 -19.61
CA VAL A 197 7.48 11.21 -19.32
C VAL A 197 6.74 12.28 -18.48
N VAL A 198 7.27 12.57 -17.30
CA VAL A 198 6.79 13.63 -16.41
C VAL A 198 7.97 14.55 -16.06
N ALA A 199 7.86 15.82 -16.47
CA ALA A 199 8.86 16.84 -16.16
C ALA A 199 8.83 17.21 -14.66
N ASP A 200 9.98 17.54 -14.09
CA ASP A 200 10.04 17.97 -12.68
C ASP A 200 9.32 19.30 -12.43
N SER A 201 9.15 20.11 -13.48
CA SER A 201 8.34 21.33 -13.44
C SER A 201 6.87 21.07 -13.13
N ALA A 202 6.34 19.86 -13.37
CA ALA A 202 4.97 19.50 -13.04
C ALA A 202 4.66 19.61 -11.54
N PHE A 203 5.68 19.46 -10.69
CA PHE A 203 5.56 19.54 -9.23
C PHE A 203 5.86 20.93 -8.67
N LYS A 204 6.14 21.92 -9.53
CA LYS A 204 6.30 23.30 -9.08
C LYS A 204 4.92 23.92 -8.81
N TRP A 205 4.88 24.85 -7.86
CA TRP A 205 3.70 25.63 -7.50
C TRP A 205 4.14 27.02 -7.06
N THR A 206 3.21 27.97 -7.07
CA THR A 206 3.48 29.36 -6.72
C THR A 206 2.89 29.63 -5.34
N ASP A 207 3.67 30.19 -4.43
CA ASP A 207 3.17 30.55 -3.10
C ASP A 207 2.15 31.69 -3.18
N PRO A 208 0.88 31.48 -2.76
CA PRO A 208 -0.15 32.51 -2.83
C PRO A 208 -0.04 33.55 -1.70
N ARG A 209 0.78 33.28 -0.67
CA ARG A 209 0.91 34.18 0.48
C ARG A 209 1.64 35.46 0.07
N PRO A 210 1.31 36.61 0.68
CA PRO A 210 2.06 37.84 0.45
C PRO A 210 3.54 37.61 0.75
N LYS A 211 4.43 38.03 -0.15
CA LYS A 211 5.86 38.10 0.16
C LYS A 211 6.01 39.03 1.36
N GLN A 212 6.47 38.52 2.49
CA GLN A 212 6.90 39.40 3.59
C GLN A 212 8.03 40.27 3.01
N ARG A 213 7.73 41.54 2.76
CA ARG A 213 8.77 42.55 2.59
C ARG A 213 9.53 42.56 3.92
N GLY A 214 10.76 42.05 3.91
CA GLY A 214 11.62 42.09 5.09
C GLY A 214 11.65 43.51 5.63
N ARG A 215 11.46 43.65 6.94
CA ARG A 215 11.88 44.86 7.64
C ARG A 215 13.36 45.04 7.33
N ALA A 216 13.68 46.06 6.53
CA ALA A 216 15.00 46.65 6.55
C ALA A 216 15.21 47.18 7.97
N GLY A 217 16.08 46.52 8.73
CA GLY A 217 16.74 47.10 9.88
C GLY A 217 17.98 47.83 9.41
#